data_AF-A0A3C0INV1-F1
#
_entry.id   AF-A0A3C0INV1-F1
#
_cell.length_a   1.000
_cell.length_b   1.000
_cell.length_c   1.000
_cell.angle_alpha   90.00
_cell.angle_beta   90.00
_cell.angle_gamma   90.00
#
_symmetry.space_group_name_H-M   'P 1'
#
loop_
_entity.id
_entity.type
_entity.pdbx_description
1 polymer ?
#
loop_
_entity_poly.entity_id
_entity_poly.type
_entity_poly.pdbx_seq_one_letter_code
_entity_poly.pdbx_strand_id
1 'polypeptide(L)'
;MNPLESIIPPTQEIPIPKYDLDPEQEKQEILRHYRALLRGLRPKLKRGDRELVRIAFEMAADAHKTMRRKSGEPYILHPLAVAKICVEEIGLGVRSTICALLHDTVEDTDLTLEDLEREFGNEITKIVDGLTKISNVMDTNTSQQAENFKKILLTLTDDPRVILIKLADRLHNMR
;
A
#
# COMPACT_ATOMS: atom_id res chain seq x y z
N MET A 1 -31.16 9.07 35.12
CA MET A 1 -29.81 9.59 34.82
C MET A 1 -28.83 8.49 35.16
N ASN A 2 -28.15 7.92 34.16
CA ASN A 2 -27.26 6.77 34.33
C ASN A 2 -25.89 7.27 34.82
N PRO A 3 -25.33 6.78 35.94
CA PRO A 3 -24.09 7.32 36.52
C PRO A 3 -22.78 6.91 35.82
N LEU A 4 -22.85 6.27 34.64
CA LEU A 4 -21.71 5.56 34.02
C LEU A 4 -21.07 6.29 32.83
N GLU A 5 -21.58 7.45 32.41
CA GLU A 5 -21.00 8.20 31.26
C GLU A 5 -19.83 9.13 31.61
N SER A 6 -19.40 9.20 32.88
CA SER A 6 -18.39 10.18 33.33
C SER A 6 -16.93 9.69 33.37
N ILE A 7 -16.62 8.52 32.79
CA ILE A 7 -15.26 7.91 32.85
C ILE A 7 -14.69 7.63 31.46
N ILE A 8 -15.05 8.42 30.44
CA ILE A 8 -14.33 8.43 29.17
C ILE A 8 -13.52 9.73 29.13
N PRO A 9 -12.17 9.68 29.24
CA PRO A 9 -11.36 10.87 29.06
C PRO A 9 -11.58 11.40 27.64
N PRO A 10 -11.66 12.73 27.43
CA PRO A 10 -11.75 13.28 26.09
C PRO A 10 -10.55 12.77 25.29
N THR A 11 -10.82 12.15 24.14
CA THR A 11 -9.79 11.69 23.23
C THR A 11 -8.93 12.89 22.88
N GLN A 12 -7.71 12.94 23.42
CA GLN A 12 -6.75 13.98 23.09
C GLN A 12 -6.44 13.80 21.60
N GLU A 13 -6.99 14.68 20.76
CA GLU A 13 -6.62 14.75 19.36
C GLU A 13 -5.13 15.06 19.31
N ILE A 14 -4.32 14.04 19.01
CA ILE A 14 -2.89 14.22 18.77
C ILE A 14 -2.79 15.10 17.53
N PRO A 15 -2.17 16.30 17.61
CA PRO A 15 -2.04 17.17 16.45
C PRO A 15 -1.24 16.42 15.38
N ILE A 16 -1.88 16.11 14.25
CA ILE A 16 -1.17 15.50 13.13
C ILE A 16 -0.17 16.55 12.64
N PRO A 17 1.15 16.25 12.62
CA PRO A 17 2.14 17.19 12.12
C PRO A 17 1.76 17.61 10.71
N LYS A 18 1.71 18.93 10.50
CA LYS A 18 1.25 19.52 9.25
C LYS A 18 2.33 19.34 8.20
N TYR A 19 1.96 18.80 7.04
CA TYR A 19 2.88 18.71 5.91
C TYR A 19 3.09 20.09 5.29
N ASP A 20 4.27 20.68 5.54
CA ASP A 20 4.59 22.08 5.20
C ASP A 20 5.61 22.23 4.05
N LEU A 21 5.82 21.17 3.24
CA LEU A 21 6.76 21.21 2.11
C LEU A 21 6.16 21.95 0.90
N ASP A 22 6.98 22.72 0.20
CA ASP A 22 6.62 23.29 -1.10
C ASP A 22 6.59 22.21 -2.21
N PRO A 23 5.97 22.47 -3.39
CA PRO A 23 5.86 21.48 -4.44
C PRO A 23 7.18 20.89 -4.95
N GLU A 24 8.27 21.66 -4.94
CA GLU A 24 9.58 21.14 -5.35
C GLU A 24 10.24 20.31 -4.26
N GLN A 25 10.12 20.72 -3.00
CA GLN A 25 10.54 19.93 -1.84
C GLN A 25 9.79 18.60 -1.77
N GLU A 26 8.47 18.63 -1.99
CA GLU A 26 7.61 17.44 -2.09
C GLU A 26 8.12 16.48 -3.17
N LYS A 27 8.39 17.00 -4.38
CA LYS A 27 8.94 16.21 -5.47
C LYS A 27 10.31 15.62 -5.14
N GLN A 28 11.20 16.39 -4.52
CA GLN A 28 12.49 15.89 -4.08
C GLN A 28 12.35 14.77 -3.03
N GLU A 29 11.37 14.91 -2.13
CA GLU A 29 11.09 13.92 -1.10
C GLU A 29 10.58 12.61 -1.72
N ILE A 30 9.60 12.67 -2.62
CA ILE A 30 9.10 11.50 -3.36
C ILE A 30 10.26 10.80 -4.10
N LEU A 31 11.10 11.58 -4.81
CA LEU A 31 12.27 11.02 -5.51
C LEU A 31 13.30 10.43 -4.55
N ARG A 32 13.46 10.98 -3.35
CA ARG A 32 14.35 10.44 -2.30
C ARG A 32 13.89 9.04 -1.88
N HIS A 33 12.59 8.87 -1.60
CA HIS A 33 11.99 7.57 -1.26
C HIS A 33 12.08 6.57 -2.40
N TYR A 34 11.73 7.00 -3.62
CA TYR A 34 11.82 6.13 -4.80
C TYR A 34 13.27 5.66 -5.06
N ARG A 35 14.26 6.55 -4.96
CA ARG A 35 15.68 6.18 -5.07
C ARG A 35 16.12 5.23 -3.96
N ALA A 36 15.60 5.41 -2.74
CA ALA A 36 15.88 4.48 -1.63
C ALA A 36 15.32 3.09 -1.93
N LEU A 37 14.08 3.00 -2.40
CA LEU A 37 13.46 1.75 -2.83
C LEU A 37 14.31 1.04 -3.90
N LEU A 38 14.73 1.76 -4.94
CA LEU A 38 15.59 1.19 -5.99
C LEU A 38 16.94 0.69 -5.47
N ARG A 39 17.54 1.37 -4.48
CA ARG A 39 18.78 0.90 -3.84
C ARG A 39 18.55 -0.41 -3.09
N GLY A 40 17.48 -0.51 -2.31
CA GLY A 40 17.11 -1.74 -1.60
C GLY A 40 16.81 -2.90 -2.55
N LEU A 41 16.24 -2.61 -3.72
CA LEU A 41 15.89 -3.60 -4.73
C LEU A 41 17.08 -4.04 -5.60
N ARG A 42 18.17 -3.26 -5.63
CA ARG A 42 19.34 -3.49 -6.48
C ARG A 42 19.85 -4.95 -6.51
N PRO A 43 19.96 -5.67 -5.38
CA PRO A 43 20.42 -7.06 -5.38
C PRO A 43 19.48 -8.06 -6.09
N LYS A 44 18.21 -7.68 -6.29
CA LYS A 44 17.15 -8.53 -6.84
C LYS A 44 16.76 -8.18 -8.28
N LEU A 45 17.27 -7.07 -8.82
CA LEU A 45 16.93 -6.58 -10.16
C LEU A 45 17.56 -7.44 -11.27
N LYS A 46 16.73 -7.86 -12.22
CA LYS A 46 17.14 -8.42 -13.52
C LYS A 46 16.99 -7.37 -14.63
N ARG A 47 17.41 -7.73 -15.84
CA ARG A 47 17.27 -6.86 -17.02
C ARG A 47 15.78 -6.57 -17.27
N GLY A 48 15.42 -5.29 -17.37
CA GLY A 48 14.03 -4.84 -17.58
C GLY A 48 13.25 -4.56 -16.29
N ASP A 49 13.63 -5.16 -15.16
CA ASP A 49 12.89 -5.01 -13.89
C ASP A 49 12.84 -3.56 -13.40
N ARG A 50 13.94 -2.82 -13.55
CA ARG A 50 14.00 -1.41 -13.15
C ARG A 50 12.99 -0.56 -13.91
N GLU A 51 12.75 -0.90 -15.17
CA GLU A 51 11.79 -0.19 -16.01
C GLU A 51 10.35 -0.48 -15.58
N LEU A 52 10.03 -1.74 -15.29
CA LEU A 52 8.72 -2.11 -14.76
C LEU A 52 8.42 -1.43 -13.42
N VAL A 53 9.41 -1.33 -12.53
CA VAL A 53 9.27 -0.61 -11.25
C VAL A 53 9.08 0.89 -11.46
N ARG A 54 9.72 1.47 -12.48
CA ARG A 54 9.52 2.88 -12.87
C ARG A 54 8.09 3.11 -13.37
N ILE A 55 7.61 2.27 -14.27
CA ILE A 55 6.24 2.34 -14.81
C ILE A 55 5.21 2.22 -13.67
N ALA A 56 5.40 1.25 -12.77
CA ALA A 56 4.52 1.08 -11.61
C ALA A 56 4.51 2.30 -10.68
N PHE A 57 5.69 2.88 -10.41
CA PHE A 57 5.80 4.09 -9.62
C PHE A 57 5.10 5.28 -10.28
N GLU A 58 5.30 5.49 -11.58
CA GLU A 58 4.67 6.59 -12.33
C GLU A 58 3.15 6.43 -12.40
N MET A 59 2.68 5.20 -12.63
CA MET A 59 1.25 4.87 -12.61
C MET A 59 0.63 5.17 -11.26
N ALA A 60 1.23 4.71 -10.15
CA ALA A 60 0.75 5.00 -8.81
C ALA A 60 0.81 6.50 -8.47
N ALA A 61 1.88 7.19 -8.89
CA ALA A 61 2.04 8.62 -8.64
C ALA A 61 1.00 9.47 -9.39
N ASP A 62 0.68 9.12 -10.64
CA ASP A 62 -0.35 9.82 -11.42
C ASP A 62 -1.75 9.52 -10.88
N ALA A 63 -2.03 8.26 -10.55
CA ALA A 63 -3.32 7.82 -9.99
C ALA A 63 -3.64 8.57 -8.68
N HIS A 64 -2.63 8.77 -7.83
CA HIS A 64 -2.77 9.43 -6.53
C HIS A 64 -2.37 10.92 -6.54
N LYS A 65 -2.19 11.55 -7.71
CA LYS A 65 -1.60 12.91 -7.80
C LYS A 65 -2.37 14.00 -7.02
N THR A 66 -3.70 13.89 -6.98
CA THR A 66 -4.59 14.82 -6.27
C THR A 66 -4.93 14.35 -4.86
N MET A 67 -4.51 13.14 -4.47
CA MET A 67 -4.81 12.57 -3.17
C MET A 67 -3.78 13.00 -2.12
N ARG A 68 -4.28 13.26 -0.92
CA ARG A 68 -3.50 13.63 0.27
C ARG A 68 -3.96 12.82 1.47
N ARG A 69 -3.02 12.44 2.35
CA ARG A 69 -3.35 11.84 3.66
C ARG A 69 -3.93 12.90 4.58
N LYS A 70 -4.48 12.47 5.72
CA LYS A 70 -5.00 13.38 6.78
C LYS A 70 -3.93 14.35 7.32
N SER A 71 -2.65 13.98 7.24
CA SER A 71 -1.49 14.83 7.59
C SER A 71 -1.22 15.95 6.58
N GLY A 72 -1.78 15.87 5.36
CA GLY A 72 -1.45 16.74 4.24
C GLY A 72 -0.35 16.18 3.32
N GLU A 73 0.25 15.03 3.65
CA GLU A 73 1.26 14.37 2.82
C GLU A 73 0.68 13.83 1.51
N PRO A 74 1.46 13.81 0.41
CA PRO A 74 1.11 13.10 -0.82
C PRO A 74 0.84 11.63 -0.54
N TYR A 75 -0.29 11.14 -1.07
CA TYR A 75 -0.66 9.75 -0.84
C TYR A 75 0.39 8.77 -1.40
N ILE A 76 1.08 9.11 -2.49
CA ILE A 76 2.15 8.29 -3.10
C ILE A 76 3.29 7.91 -2.14
N LEU A 77 3.52 8.67 -1.07
CA LEU A 77 4.51 8.31 -0.05
C LEU A 77 4.14 7.03 0.69
N HIS A 78 2.83 6.73 0.82
CA HIS A 78 2.34 5.52 1.45
C HIS A 78 2.71 4.25 0.64
N PRO A 79 2.32 4.09 -0.65
CA PRO A 79 2.75 2.93 -1.45
C PRO A 79 4.27 2.78 -1.55
N LEU A 80 5.03 3.89 -1.59
CA LEU A 80 6.49 3.86 -1.55
C LEU A 80 7.03 3.27 -0.24
N ALA A 81 6.46 3.65 0.90
CA ALA A 81 6.84 3.12 2.20
C ALA A 81 6.49 1.63 2.33
N VAL A 82 5.30 1.22 1.89
CA VAL A 82 4.88 -0.20 1.87
C VAL A 82 5.81 -1.03 0.99
N ALA A 83 6.14 -0.53 -0.21
CA ALA A 83 7.09 -1.16 -1.11
C ALA A 83 8.49 -1.29 -0.51
N LYS A 84 8.94 -0.28 0.24
CA LYS A 84 10.24 -0.32 0.96
C LYS A 84 10.24 -1.37 2.06
N ILE A 85 9.19 -1.48 2.86
CA ILE A 85 9.03 -2.53 3.89
C ILE A 85 9.07 -3.91 3.23
N CYS A 86 8.34 -4.09 2.12
CA CYS A 86 8.35 -5.35 1.37
C CYS A 86 9.77 -5.75 0.96
N VAL A 87 10.59 -4.79 0.51
CA VAL A 87 11.95 -5.07 0.02
C VAL A 87 12.96 -5.29 1.13
N GLU A 88 12.96 -4.41 2.14
CA GLU A 88 14.01 -4.33 3.17
C GLU A 88 13.71 -5.20 4.39
N GLU A 89 12.47 -5.24 4.86
CA GLU A 89 12.09 -5.95 6.10
C GLU A 89 11.61 -7.37 5.81
N ILE A 90 10.79 -7.55 4.76
CA ILE A 90 10.23 -8.87 4.40
C ILE A 90 11.15 -9.61 3.41
N GLY A 91 11.95 -8.89 2.62
CA GLY A 91 12.87 -9.48 1.66
C GLY A 91 12.24 -9.84 0.31
N LEU A 92 11.05 -9.32 -0.01
CA LEU A 92 10.38 -9.55 -1.28
C LEU A 92 11.14 -8.96 -2.48
N GLY A 93 10.83 -9.49 -3.66
CA GLY A 93 11.44 -9.11 -4.94
C GLY A 93 10.58 -8.16 -5.77
N VAL A 94 11.04 -7.92 -7.01
CA VAL A 94 10.54 -6.90 -7.93
C VAL A 94 9.03 -6.95 -8.14
N ARG A 95 8.46 -8.14 -8.39
CA ARG A 95 7.02 -8.29 -8.65
C ARG A 95 6.17 -7.86 -7.46
N SER A 96 6.57 -8.26 -6.24
CA SER A 96 5.90 -7.82 -5.02
C SER A 96 6.07 -6.33 -4.78
N THR A 97 7.21 -5.75 -5.13
CA THR A 97 7.43 -4.30 -5.08
C THR A 97 6.46 -3.57 -6.00
N ILE A 98 6.27 -4.04 -7.23
CA ILE A 98 5.29 -3.47 -8.17
C ILE A 98 3.87 -3.59 -7.59
N CYS A 99 3.49 -4.76 -7.08
CA CYS A 99 2.17 -4.94 -6.47
C CYS A 99 1.97 -4.02 -5.26
N ALA A 100 3.00 -3.83 -4.43
CA ALA A 100 2.94 -2.91 -3.29
C ALA A 100 2.80 -1.44 -3.70
N LEU A 101 3.43 -1.02 -4.81
CA LEU A 101 3.24 0.33 -5.35
C LEU A 101 1.81 0.55 -5.87
N LEU A 102 1.16 -0.50 -6.36
CA LEU A 102 -0.16 -0.46 -7.01
C LEU A 102 -1.33 -0.94 -6.12
N HIS A 103 -1.06 -1.31 -4.86
CA HIS A 103 -2.04 -2.08 -4.07
C HIS A 103 -3.37 -1.37 -3.82
N ASP A 104 -3.33 -0.05 -3.70
CA ASP A 104 -4.51 0.80 -3.46
C ASP A 104 -5.01 1.49 -4.74
N THR A 105 -4.32 1.33 -5.88
CA THR A 105 -4.69 2.10 -7.08
C THR A 105 -6.03 1.66 -7.66
N VAL A 106 -6.36 0.38 -7.58
CA VAL A 106 -7.64 -0.15 -8.09
C VAL A 106 -8.80 0.18 -7.15
N GLU A 107 -8.53 0.33 -5.86
CA GLU A 107 -9.55 0.58 -4.84
C GLU A 107 -9.87 2.08 -4.74
N ASP A 108 -8.85 2.93 -4.81
CA ASP A 108 -8.98 4.36 -4.51
C ASP A 108 -8.97 5.28 -5.74
N THR A 109 -8.76 4.74 -6.95
CA THR A 109 -8.58 5.54 -8.17
C THR A 109 -9.32 4.94 -9.37
N ASP A 110 -9.28 5.62 -10.52
CA ASP A 110 -9.94 5.16 -11.75
C ASP A 110 -9.18 4.03 -12.49
N LEU A 111 -8.03 3.57 -11.96
CA LEU A 111 -7.28 2.47 -12.57
C LEU A 111 -8.01 1.13 -12.43
N THR A 112 -8.07 0.39 -13.52
CA THR A 112 -8.77 -0.90 -13.59
C THR A 112 -7.81 -2.09 -13.60
N LEU A 113 -8.29 -3.28 -13.24
CA LEU A 113 -7.49 -4.52 -13.33
C LEU A 113 -7.05 -4.79 -14.78
N GLU A 114 -7.85 -4.40 -15.76
CA GLU A 114 -7.52 -4.48 -17.19
C GLU A 114 -6.35 -3.57 -17.57
N ASP A 115 -6.24 -2.38 -16.96
CA ASP A 115 -5.08 -1.50 -17.16
C ASP A 115 -3.80 -2.13 -16.60
N LEU A 116 -3.89 -2.72 -15.40
CA LEU A 116 -2.77 -3.47 -14.83
C LEU A 116 -2.39 -4.69 -15.66
N GLU A 117 -3.37 -5.42 -16.19
CA GLU A 117 -3.09 -6.60 -17.01
C GLU A 117 -2.41 -6.23 -18.32
N ARG A 118 -2.81 -5.11 -18.94
CA ARG A 118 -2.18 -4.60 -20.15
C ARG A 118 -0.72 -4.21 -19.93
N GLU A 119 -0.41 -3.55 -18.82
CA GLU A 119 0.94 -3.03 -18.55
C GLU A 119 1.88 -4.07 -17.91
N PHE A 120 1.36 -4.94 -17.03
CA PHE A 120 2.19 -5.84 -16.21
C PHE A 120 1.89 -7.33 -16.41
N GLY A 121 0.80 -7.66 -17.09
CA GLY A 121 0.34 -9.02 -17.30
C GLY A 121 -0.38 -9.63 -16.09
N ASN A 122 -1.00 -10.78 -16.35
CA ASN A 122 -1.92 -11.48 -15.45
C ASN A 122 -1.36 -11.77 -14.04
N GLU A 123 -0.05 -12.02 -13.91
CA GLU A 123 0.51 -12.36 -12.59
C GLU A 123 0.41 -11.19 -11.60
N ILE A 124 0.74 -9.97 -12.01
CA ILE A 124 0.66 -8.79 -11.14
C ILE A 124 -0.80 -8.44 -10.87
N THR A 125 -1.64 -8.49 -11.91
CA THR A 125 -3.08 -8.25 -11.81
C THR A 125 -3.74 -9.17 -10.78
N LYS A 126 -3.43 -10.47 -10.80
CA LYS A 126 -3.99 -11.43 -9.82
C LYS A 126 -3.60 -11.11 -8.38
N ILE A 127 -2.37 -10.67 -8.15
CA ILE A 127 -1.91 -10.31 -6.80
C ILE A 127 -2.63 -9.05 -6.33
N VAL A 128 -2.73 -8.04 -7.19
CA VAL A 128 -3.43 -6.78 -6.86
C VAL A 128 -4.93 -7.02 -6.62
N ASP A 129 -5.60 -7.79 -7.47
CA ASP A 129 -6.99 -8.22 -7.25
C ASP A 129 -7.17 -8.96 -5.90
N GLY A 130 -6.22 -9.84 -5.55
CA GLY A 130 -6.18 -10.49 -4.25
C GLY A 130 -6.05 -9.52 -3.08
N LEU A 131 -5.24 -8.45 -3.23
CA LEU A 131 -5.06 -7.42 -2.22
C LEU A 131 -6.36 -6.63 -1.98
N THR A 132 -7.00 -6.17 -3.05
CA THR A 132 -8.26 -5.41 -2.99
C THR A 132 -9.40 -6.24 -2.38
N LYS A 133 -9.51 -7.53 -2.72
CA LYS A 133 -10.53 -8.42 -2.13
C LYS A 133 -10.32 -8.62 -0.62
N ILE A 134 -9.07 -8.70 -0.16
CA ILE A 134 -8.76 -8.87 1.26
C ILE A 134 -9.04 -7.59 2.06
N SER A 135 -8.76 -6.40 1.51
CA SER A 135 -9.12 -5.11 2.13
C SER A 135 -10.62 -5.07 2.47
N ASN A 136 -11.47 -5.36 1.47
CA ASN A 136 -12.92 -5.36 1.61
C ASN A 136 -13.46 -6.29 2.71
N VAL A 137 -12.86 -7.47 2.89
CA VAL A 137 -13.29 -8.43 3.90
C VAL A 137 -12.89 -7.97 5.31
N MET A 138 -11.67 -7.44 5.48
CA MET A 138 -11.15 -7.04 6.79
C MET A 138 -11.90 -5.87 7.42
N ASP A 139 -12.45 -4.97 6.62
CA ASP A 139 -13.16 -3.80 7.15
C ASP A 139 -14.57 -4.14 7.68
N THR A 140 -15.08 -5.34 7.36
CA THR A 140 -16.38 -5.84 7.85
C THR A 140 -16.26 -6.57 9.21
N ASN A 141 -16.09 -5.82 10.30
CA ASN A 141 -15.89 -6.35 11.66
C ASN A 141 -17.08 -7.15 12.25
N THR A 142 -17.03 -8.49 12.22
CA THR A 142 -17.83 -9.36 13.11
C THR A 142 -17.03 -10.57 13.60
N SER A 143 -17.16 -10.92 14.89
CA SER A 143 -16.38 -11.97 15.58
C SER A 143 -16.50 -13.38 14.99
N GLN A 144 -17.60 -13.66 14.28
CA GLN A 144 -17.82 -14.93 13.57
C GLN A 144 -17.02 -15.03 12.26
N GLN A 145 -16.43 -13.93 11.80
CA GLN A 145 -15.63 -13.89 10.59
C GLN A 145 -14.18 -14.32 10.80
N ALA A 146 -13.63 -14.48 12.01
CA ALA A 146 -12.21 -14.88 12.13
C ALA A 146 -11.92 -16.25 11.47
N GLU A 147 -12.87 -17.19 11.55
CA GLU A 147 -12.77 -18.48 10.85
C GLU A 147 -13.09 -18.38 9.36
N ASN A 148 -14.07 -17.55 8.96
CA ASN A 148 -14.35 -17.30 7.55
C ASN A 148 -13.21 -16.52 6.88
N PHE A 149 -12.54 -15.63 7.59
CA PHE A 149 -11.36 -14.88 7.21
C PHE A 149 -10.17 -15.82 7.06
N LYS A 150 -9.96 -16.76 8.00
CA LYS A 150 -8.97 -17.84 7.81
C LYS A 150 -9.25 -18.66 6.56
N LYS A 151 -10.51 -19.06 6.34
CA LYS A 151 -10.92 -19.83 5.14
C LYS A 151 -10.73 -19.01 3.86
N ILE A 152 -11.15 -17.74 3.86
CA ILE A 152 -11.03 -16.79 2.74
C ILE A 152 -9.56 -16.49 2.45
N LEU A 153 -8.71 -16.25 3.44
CA LEU A 153 -7.25 -16.14 3.25
C LEU A 153 -6.70 -17.38 2.56
N LEU A 154 -7.07 -18.57 3.08
CA LEU A 154 -6.61 -19.85 2.55
C LEU A 154 -7.20 -20.19 1.17
N THR A 155 -8.27 -19.54 0.72
CA THR A 155 -8.90 -19.79 -0.59
C THR A 155 -8.72 -18.68 -1.62
N LEU A 156 -8.45 -17.43 -1.21
CA LEU A 156 -8.23 -16.29 -2.11
C LEU A 156 -6.76 -16.07 -2.47
N THR A 157 -5.82 -16.56 -1.66
CA THR A 157 -4.40 -16.31 -1.88
C THR A 157 -3.64 -17.57 -2.26
N ASP A 158 -3.86 -18.01 -3.50
CA ASP A 158 -2.95 -18.94 -4.20
C ASP A 158 -1.51 -18.39 -4.21
N ASP A 159 -1.36 -17.06 -4.05
CA ASP A 159 -0.09 -16.38 -3.98
C ASP A 159 0.22 -15.84 -2.57
N PRO A 160 1.23 -16.38 -1.86
CA PRO A 160 1.60 -15.93 -0.52
C PRO A 160 2.07 -14.46 -0.49
N ARG A 161 2.45 -13.87 -1.64
CA ARG A 161 2.86 -12.47 -1.72
C ARG A 161 1.74 -11.51 -1.32
N VAL A 162 0.48 -11.87 -1.57
CA VAL A 162 -0.68 -11.03 -1.21
C VAL A 162 -0.71 -10.79 0.30
N ILE A 163 -0.58 -11.85 1.11
CA ILE A 163 -0.59 -11.73 2.57
C ILE A 163 0.60 -10.92 3.07
N LEU A 164 1.79 -11.18 2.52
CA LEU A 164 3.01 -10.48 2.94
C LEU A 164 2.95 -8.98 2.63
N ILE A 165 2.41 -8.60 1.48
CA ILE A 165 2.20 -7.19 1.12
C ILE A 165 1.16 -6.56 2.06
N LYS A 166 0.07 -7.26 2.39
CA LYS A 166 -0.94 -6.70 3.30
C LYS A 166 -0.43 -6.53 4.72
N LEU A 167 0.46 -7.42 5.18
CA LEU A 167 1.17 -7.24 6.45
C LEU A 167 2.09 -6.01 6.41
N ALA A 168 2.79 -5.76 5.30
CA ALA A 168 3.62 -4.56 5.14
C ALA A 168 2.78 -3.27 5.17
N ASP A 169 1.63 -3.27 4.49
CA ASP A 169 0.66 -2.17 4.52
C ASP A 169 0.18 -1.90 5.95
N ARG A 170 -0.31 -2.92 6.66
CA ARG A 170 -0.73 -2.78 8.06
C ARG A 170 0.39 -2.32 8.98
N LEU A 171 1.61 -2.84 8.80
CA LEU A 171 2.78 -2.41 9.57
C LEU A 171 3.07 -0.93 9.37
N HIS A 172 2.97 -0.43 8.14
CA HIS A 172 3.14 1.00 7.87
C HIS A 172 2.02 1.84 8.47
N ASN A 173 0.77 1.38 8.39
CA ASN A 173 -0.38 2.11 8.96
C ASN A 173 -0.39 2.16 10.50
N MET A 174 0.32 1.26 11.17
CA MET A 174 0.53 1.28 12.63
C MET A 174 1.69 2.19 13.07
N ARG A 175 2.56 2.62 12.15
CA ARG A 175 3.71 3.49 12.39
C ARG A 175 3.32 4.95 12.19
#